data_AF-A0A1G8S4W9-F1
#
_entry.id   AF-A0A1G8S4W9-F1
#
_cell.length_a   1.000
_cell.length_b   1.000
_cell.length_c   1.000
_cell.angle_alpha   90.00
_cell.angle_beta   90.00
_cell.angle_gamma   90.00
#
_symmetry.space_group_name_H-M   'P 1'
#
loop_
_entity.id
_entity.type
_entity.pdbx_description
1 polymer ?
#
loop_
_entity_poly.entity_id
_entity_poly.type
_entity_poly.pdbx_seq_one_letter_code
_entity_poly.pdbx_strand_id
1 'polypeptide(L)'
;MQRKRLEILVDTAGKPEGGKWSFDSKNRKKFPKNIEIPALPEFNNKKLTKAKKYIRQNFGDNPGNLQNFFYPVNRKEAKELLTDFMQKKFKNFGKYQDAFEKEIVLGFHSLISSSLNIGLLNPAEVVETIMEYYQTKEIELASAEGLIRQIIGWREYVRALYDLKLEKMKNSDFFGHQRDFPDKFYQADSKIEVLDDSIKKAVDFAYTHHIERLMVLGNFFILTEIDQHQVFKWFMEMFIDAYEWVMAANIYGMSQYSYPEMMTKPYISSSNYIRKMSHYKNGSWSEIWDGLYWRFLDKNKEKFKNNPRMGLMLSILDRMDYDKLNKHQKIAAEYLKNLS
;
A
#
# COMPACT_ATOMS: atom_id res chain seq x y z
N MET A 1 -2.14 12.03 -21.31
CA MET A 1 -1.29 11.05 -20.60
C MET A 1 0.01 11.75 -20.19
N GLN A 2 0.40 11.72 -18.92
CA GLN A 2 1.49 12.55 -18.37
C GLN A 2 2.86 12.31 -19.03
N ARG A 3 3.22 11.04 -19.31
CA ARG A 3 4.48 10.70 -20.01
C ARG A 3 4.64 11.37 -21.38
N LYS A 4 3.56 11.48 -22.17
CA LYS A 4 3.60 12.20 -23.46
C LYS A 4 3.79 13.70 -23.27
N ARG A 5 3.08 14.29 -22.30
CA ARG A 5 3.16 15.72 -22.00
C ARG A 5 4.54 16.14 -21.50
N LEU A 6 5.20 15.26 -20.75
CA LEU A 6 6.51 15.49 -20.15
C LEU A 6 7.67 14.89 -20.94
N GLU A 7 7.38 14.22 -22.07
CA GLU A 7 8.38 13.57 -22.92
C GLU A 7 9.26 12.54 -22.18
N ILE A 8 8.67 11.81 -21.22
CA ILE A 8 9.40 10.83 -20.39
C ILE A 8 9.20 9.40 -20.88
N LEU A 9 10.32 8.73 -21.16
CA LEU A 9 10.38 7.35 -21.68
C LEU A 9 9.55 7.22 -22.98
N VAL A 10 9.52 8.24 -23.82
CA VAL A 10 8.84 8.18 -25.13
C VAL A 10 9.88 8.21 -26.23
N ASP A 11 9.62 7.50 -27.33
CA ASP A 11 10.47 7.57 -28.51
C ASP A 11 10.19 8.82 -29.35
N THR A 12 10.99 9.02 -30.39
CA THR A 12 10.88 10.17 -31.32
C THR A 12 9.56 10.22 -32.07
N ALA A 13 8.80 9.12 -32.13
CA ALA A 13 7.47 9.05 -32.73
C ALA A 13 6.35 9.25 -31.70
N GLY A 14 6.68 9.59 -30.43
CA GLY A 14 5.72 9.78 -29.35
C GLY A 14 5.05 8.48 -28.85
N LYS A 15 5.64 7.33 -29.16
CA LYS A 15 5.24 6.00 -28.65
C LYS A 15 6.03 5.67 -27.38
N PRO A 16 5.56 4.73 -26.54
CA PRO A 16 6.28 4.40 -25.32
C PRO A 16 7.57 3.64 -25.66
N GLU A 17 8.67 4.02 -25.01
CA GLU A 17 9.90 3.25 -25.01
C GLU A 17 9.64 1.79 -24.59
N GLY A 18 10.28 0.84 -25.28
CA GLY A 18 10.03 -0.59 -25.08
C GLY A 18 8.66 -1.09 -25.57
N GLY A 19 7.91 -0.26 -26.30
CA GLY A 19 6.66 -0.63 -26.99
C GLY A 19 5.43 -0.78 -26.10
N LYS A 20 5.53 -0.53 -24.78
CA LYS A 20 4.41 -0.64 -23.83
C LYS A 20 4.40 0.51 -22.84
N TRP A 21 3.21 1.02 -22.53
CA TRP A 21 3.03 2.10 -21.55
C TRP A 21 3.26 1.65 -20.10
N SER A 22 3.14 0.35 -19.82
CA SER A 22 3.33 -0.19 -18.47
C SER A 22 3.98 -1.57 -18.51
N PHE A 23 4.90 -1.79 -17.58
CA PHE A 23 5.59 -3.06 -17.35
C PHE A 23 5.22 -3.69 -15.99
N ASP A 24 4.11 -3.27 -15.39
CA ASP A 24 3.66 -3.67 -14.04
C ASP A 24 3.66 -5.19 -13.78
N SER A 25 3.32 -5.98 -14.80
CA SER A 25 3.32 -7.45 -14.68
C SER A 25 4.70 -8.07 -14.45
N LYS A 26 5.79 -7.34 -14.73
CA LYS A 26 7.17 -7.78 -14.50
C LYS A 26 7.66 -7.49 -13.07
N ASN A 27 6.92 -6.68 -12.30
CA ASN A 27 7.34 -6.12 -11.01
C ASN A 27 6.79 -6.88 -9.79
N ARG A 28 6.57 -8.19 -9.94
CA ARG A 28 5.81 -9.00 -8.95
C ARG A 28 6.56 -10.25 -8.50
N LYS A 29 7.88 -10.19 -8.39
CA LYS A 29 8.66 -11.31 -7.84
C LYS A 29 8.70 -11.21 -6.33
N LYS A 30 8.52 -12.34 -5.66
CA LYS A 30 8.78 -12.52 -4.23
C LYS A 30 10.29 -12.45 -3.92
N PHE A 31 10.65 -12.05 -2.71
CA PHE A 31 12.03 -12.08 -2.24
C PHE A 31 12.62 -13.51 -2.26
N PRO A 32 13.88 -13.71 -2.70
CA PRO A 32 14.63 -14.91 -2.39
C PRO A 32 14.85 -15.05 -0.88
N LYS A 33 15.02 -16.27 -0.37
CA LYS A 33 15.26 -16.53 1.06
C LYS A 33 16.51 -15.82 1.62
N ASN A 34 17.54 -15.68 0.79
CA ASN A 34 18.82 -15.07 1.16
C ASN A 34 18.96 -13.67 0.54
N ILE A 35 17.85 -12.93 0.39
CA ILE A 35 17.91 -11.57 -0.13
C ILE A 35 18.68 -10.68 0.87
N GLU A 36 19.61 -9.89 0.36
CA GLU A 36 20.24 -8.84 1.15
C GLU A 36 19.44 -7.55 0.97
N ILE A 37 18.91 -7.04 2.07
CA ILE A 37 18.18 -5.77 2.11
C ILE A 37 19.11 -4.70 2.68
N PRO A 38 19.30 -3.57 1.99
CA PRO A 38 20.08 -2.48 2.56
C PRO A 38 19.48 -1.99 3.88
N ALA A 39 20.34 -1.60 4.81
CA ALA A 39 19.93 -1.10 6.13
C ALA A 39 18.96 0.08 6.05
N LEU A 40 18.23 0.29 7.15
CA LEU A 40 17.42 1.49 7.32
C LEU A 40 18.31 2.74 7.33
N PRO A 41 17.86 3.87 6.78
CA PRO A 41 18.59 5.13 6.87
C PRO A 41 18.76 5.57 8.34
N GLU A 42 19.82 6.32 8.62
CA GLU A 42 20.04 6.92 9.93
C GLU A 42 20.31 8.41 9.78
N PHE A 43 19.57 9.23 10.54
CA PHE A 43 19.71 10.69 10.54
C PHE A 43 19.96 11.20 11.97
N ASN A 44 21.15 11.75 12.19
CA ASN A 44 21.56 12.29 13.48
C ASN A 44 21.45 13.82 13.48
N ASN A 45 20.27 14.34 13.85
CA ASN A 45 20.01 15.78 13.87
C ASN A 45 19.72 16.29 15.30
N LYS A 46 20.47 17.29 15.78
CA LYS A 46 20.24 17.90 17.11
C LYS A 46 18.82 18.47 17.28
N LYS A 47 18.18 18.93 16.20
CA LYS A 47 16.79 19.41 16.22
C LYS A 47 15.80 18.27 16.51
N LEU A 48 16.10 17.06 16.04
CA LEU A 48 15.27 15.88 16.26
C LEU A 48 15.17 15.53 17.76
N THR A 49 16.25 15.62 18.52
CA THR A 49 16.23 15.38 19.96
C THR A 49 15.24 16.29 20.70
N LYS A 50 15.25 17.60 20.37
CA LYS A 50 14.32 18.57 20.95
C LYS A 50 12.86 18.28 20.55
N ALA A 51 12.62 17.95 19.28
CA ALA A 51 11.30 17.59 18.78
C ALA A 51 10.75 16.32 19.45
N LYS A 52 11.56 15.26 19.56
CA LYS A 52 11.18 14.01 20.26
C LYS A 52 10.80 14.29 21.72
N LYS A 53 11.54 15.16 22.42
CA LYS A 53 11.20 15.55 23.80
C LYS A 53 9.85 16.27 23.86
N TYR A 54 9.62 17.25 22.99
CA TYR A 54 8.36 17.98 22.93
C TYR A 54 7.17 17.05 22.65
N ILE A 55 7.29 16.16 21.67
CA ILE A 55 6.23 15.23 21.31
C ILE A 55 5.88 14.31 22.49
N ARG A 56 6.88 13.72 23.17
CA ARG A 56 6.64 12.88 24.35
C ARG A 56 5.92 13.61 25.48
N GLN A 57 6.21 14.91 25.66
CA GLN A 57 5.60 15.70 26.73
C GLN A 57 4.16 16.12 26.44
N ASN A 58 3.78 16.29 25.17
CA ASN A 58 2.48 16.86 24.78
C ASN A 58 1.54 15.85 24.12
N PHE A 59 2.07 14.74 23.61
CA PHE A 59 1.36 13.73 22.84
C PHE A 59 1.82 12.30 23.23
N GLY A 60 2.17 12.11 24.50
CA GLY A 60 2.72 10.84 25.01
C GLY A 60 1.78 9.64 24.89
N ASP A 61 0.47 9.90 24.85
CA ASP A 61 -0.56 8.86 24.74
C ASP A 61 -0.92 8.52 23.28
N ASN A 62 -0.34 9.24 22.29
CA ASN A 62 -0.56 8.91 20.89
C ASN A 62 0.14 7.59 20.53
N PRO A 63 -0.48 6.76 19.67
CA PRO A 63 0.17 5.55 19.17
C PRO A 63 1.44 5.90 18.38
N GLY A 64 2.46 5.07 18.54
CA GLY A 64 3.68 5.12 17.73
C GLY A 64 4.97 5.04 18.54
N ASN A 65 6.09 4.94 17.83
CA ASN A 65 7.41 4.79 18.46
C ASN A 65 8.43 5.83 17.94
N LEU A 66 8.89 6.70 18.85
CA LEU A 66 9.89 7.72 18.51
C LEU A 66 11.34 7.21 18.51
N GLN A 67 11.62 6.01 19.01
CA GLN A 67 12.99 5.49 19.05
C GLN A 67 13.48 5.13 17.65
N ASN A 68 12.62 4.55 16.82
CA ASN A 68 12.95 4.06 15.48
C ASN A 68 12.81 5.09 14.35
N PHE A 69 12.90 6.39 14.68
CA PHE A 69 12.73 7.46 13.70
C PHE A 69 13.92 7.52 12.73
N PHE A 70 13.66 7.27 11.44
CA PHE A 70 14.67 7.25 10.37
C PHE A 70 14.37 8.18 9.18
N TYR A 71 13.57 9.23 9.39
CA TYR A 71 13.16 10.14 8.32
C TYR A 71 14.06 11.37 8.19
N PRO A 72 14.25 11.89 6.97
CA PRO A 72 14.92 13.17 6.78
C PRO A 72 14.06 14.31 7.34
N VAL A 73 14.70 15.23 8.05
CA VAL A 73 14.04 16.42 8.65
C VAL A 73 14.38 17.71 7.92
N ASN A 74 15.18 17.64 6.86
CA ASN A 74 15.53 18.78 6.01
C ASN A 74 15.86 18.35 4.57
N ARG A 75 15.97 19.33 3.67
CA ARG A 75 16.18 19.11 2.24
C ARG A 75 17.51 18.40 1.92
N LYS A 76 18.57 18.65 2.70
CA LYS A 76 19.86 17.98 2.50
C LYS A 76 19.72 16.48 2.77
N GLU A 77 19.19 16.12 3.94
CA GLU A 77 18.94 14.71 4.32
C GLU A 77 17.99 14.00 3.34
N ALA A 78 16.96 14.70 2.84
CA ALA A 78 16.03 14.14 1.86
C ALA A 78 16.69 13.84 0.51
N LYS A 79 17.65 14.68 0.07
CA LYS A 79 18.45 14.42 -1.13
C LYS A 79 19.44 13.27 -0.91
N GLU A 80 20.07 13.20 0.26
CA GLU A 80 20.93 12.07 0.65
C GLU A 80 20.16 10.75 0.61
N LEU A 81 18.92 10.73 1.14
CA LEU A 81 18.02 9.57 1.06
C LEU A 81 17.72 9.16 -0.39
N LEU A 82 17.42 10.14 -1.26
CA LEU A 82 17.16 9.88 -2.67
C LEU A 82 18.38 9.28 -3.36
N THR A 83 19.57 9.85 -3.15
CA THR A 83 20.83 9.35 -3.71
C THR A 83 21.12 7.92 -3.21
N ASP A 84 20.95 7.65 -1.91
CA ASP A 84 21.12 6.31 -1.33
C ASP A 84 20.20 5.28 -1.99
N PHE A 85 18.92 5.64 -2.18
CA PHE A 85 17.97 4.80 -2.89
C PHE A 85 18.42 4.51 -4.34
N MET A 86 18.85 5.53 -5.08
CA MET A 86 19.30 5.35 -6.47
C MET A 86 20.51 4.42 -6.57
N GLN A 87 21.47 4.54 -5.64
CA GLN A 87 22.69 3.75 -5.64
C GLN A 87 22.49 2.32 -5.17
N LYS A 88 21.69 2.11 -4.11
CA LYS A 88 21.63 0.82 -3.40
C LYS A 88 20.37 0.01 -3.67
N LYS A 89 19.26 0.64 -4.07
CA LYS A 89 17.93 0.01 -4.10
C LYS A 89 17.28 0.01 -5.48
N PHE A 90 17.50 1.05 -6.29
CA PHE A 90 16.75 1.28 -7.51
C PHE A 90 16.80 0.11 -8.52
N LYS A 91 17.96 -0.54 -8.67
CA LYS A 91 18.10 -1.73 -9.54
C LYS A 91 17.09 -2.84 -9.22
N ASN A 92 16.79 -3.03 -7.94
CA ASN A 92 15.91 -4.09 -7.43
C ASN A 92 14.48 -3.62 -7.15
N PHE A 93 14.19 -2.31 -7.24
CA PHE A 93 12.89 -1.72 -6.91
C PHE A 93 11.74 -2.38 -7.68
N GLY A 94 11.78 -2.37 -9.01
CA GLY A 94 10.68 -2.90 -9.82
C GLY A 94 10.49 -4.39 -9.58
N LYS A 95 11.57 -5.17 -9.63
CA LYS A 95 11.55 -6.63 -9.46
C LYS A 95 10.80 -7.08 -8.21
N TYR A 96 10.99 -6.39 -7.08
CA TYR A 96 10.45 -6.76 -5.78
C TYR A 96 9.39 -5.78 -5.25
N GLN A 97 8.75 -5.00 -6.13
CA GLN A 97 7.81 -3.95 -5.75
C GLN A 97 6.63 -4.43 -4.88
N ASP A 98 6.17 -5.66 -5.13
CA ASP A 98 5.05 -6.30 -4.41
C ASP A 98 5.52 -7.28 -3.31
N ALA A 99 6.83 -7.47 -3.11
CA ALA A 99 7.34 -8.42 -2.13
C ALA A 99 7.41 -7.81 -0.73
N PHE A 100 7.04 -8.59 0.29
CA PHE A 100 7.08 -8.18 1.70
C PHE A 100 7.38 -9.37 2.60
N GLU A 101 7.97 -9.12 3.77
CA GLU A 101 8.22 -10.13 4.80
C GLU A 101 8.05 -9.53 6.18
N LYS A 102 7.84 -10.37 7.20
CA LYS A 102 7.74 -9.96 8.60
C LYS A 102 8.88 -9.03 9.05
N GLU A 103 10.12 -9.48 8.84
CA GLU A 103 11.32 -8.79 9.32
C GLU A 103 11.81 -7.66 8.38
N ILE A 104 11.20 -7.50 7.20
CA ILE A 104 11.62 -6.49 6.21
C ILE A 104 10.69 -5.28 6.30
N VAL A 105 11.23 -4.14 6.75
CA VAL A 105 10.49 -2.88 6.88
C VAL A 105 10.42 -2.13 5.54
N LEU A 106 11.58 -1.84 4.93
CA LEU A 106 11.65 -0.97 3.75
C LEU A 106 11.82 -1.73 2.42
N GLY A 107 12.47 -2.90 2.45
CA GLY A 107 12.85 -3.61 1.23
C GLY A 107 13.67 -2.73 0.28
N PHE A 108 13.26 -2.66 -0.98
CA PHE A 108 13.87 -1.81 -2.00
C PHE A 108 13.08 -0.53 -2.29
N HIS A 109 12.19 -0.09 -1.39
CA HIS A 109 11.45 1.15 -1.58
C HIS A 109 12.27 2.40 -1.22
N SER A 110 11.89 3.53 -1.82
CA SER A 110 12.65 4.79 -1.77
C SER A 110 12.44 5.62 -0.50
N LEU A 111 11.34 5.41 0.22
CA LEU A 111 10.99 6.18 1.44
C LEU A 111 10.84 7.70 1.23
N ILE A 112 10.69 8.17 -0.01
CA ILE A 112 10.68 9.62 -0.31
C ILE A 112 9.30 10.28 -0.18
N SER A 113 8.24 9.53 0.13
CA SER A 113 6.85 10.04 0.13
C SER A 113 6.65 11.21 1.10
N SER A 114 7.12 11.10 2.34
CA SER A 114 7.05 12.19 3.33
C SER A 114 7.78 13.44 2.83
N SER A 115 8.99 13.26 2.29
CA SER A 115 9.80 14.36 1.74
C SER A 115 9.14 15.04 0.53
N LEU A 116 8.48 14.28 -0.34
CA LEU A 116 7.71 14.83 -1.47
C LEU A 116 6.45 15.57 -1.01
N ASN A 117 5.78 15.07 0.03
CA ASN A 117 4.49 15.61 0.46
C ASN A 117 4.62 16.90 1.25
N ILE A 118 5.77 17.13 1.90
CA ILE A 118 6.06 18.37 2.63
C ILE A 118 7.01 19.32 1.87
N GLY A 119 7.41 18.97 0.64
CA GLY A 119 8.22 19.83 -0.23
C GLY A 119 9.72 19.84 0.06
N LEU A 120 10.25 18.89 0.84
CA LEU A 120 11.71 18.71 0.94
C LEU A 120 12.32 18.24 -0.39
N LEU A 121 11.56 17.46 -1.16
CA LEU A 121 11.90 17.03 -2.52
C LEU A 121 10.87 17.57 -3.52
N ASN A 122 11.34 18.02 -4.67
CA ASN A 122 10.49 18.39 -5.79
C ASN A 122 10.24 17.17 -6.69
N PRO A 123 8.98 16.83 -7.06
CA PRO A 123 8.70 15.71 -7.96
C PRO A 123 9.48 15.75 -9.29
N ALA A 124 9.70 16.94 -9.87
CA ALA A 124 10.46 17.09 -11.11
C ALA A 124 11.93 16.69 -10.91
N GLU A 125 12.56 17.16 -9.82
CA GLU A 125 13.97 16.82 -9.50
C GLU A 125 14.15 15.31 -9.27
N VAL A 126 13.16 14.67 -8.66
CA VAL A 126 13.18 13.22 -8.45
C VAL A 126 13.10 12.48 -9.78
N VAL A 127 12.21 12.92 -10.67
CA VAL A 127 12.04 12.32 -12.00
C VAL A 127 13.30 12.49 -12.85
N GLU A 128 13.91 13.68 -12.85
CA GLU A 128 15.19 13.95 -13.52
C GLU A 128 16.29 13.01 -13.00
N THR A 129 16.40 12.88 -11.67
CA THR A 129 17.37 11.96 -11.04
C THR A 129 17.15 10.51 -11.47
N ILE A 130 15.88 10.06 -11.54
CA ILE A 130 15.55 8.70 -12.00
C ILE A 130 16.00 8.51 -13.45
N MET A 131 15.74 9.48 -14.32
CA MET A 131 16.09 9.42 -15.74
C MET A 131 17.61 9.42 -15.94
N GLU A 132 18.35 10.22 -15.18
CA GLU A 132 19.82 10.22 -15.20
C GLU A 132 20.39 8.84 -14.84
N TYR A 133 19.89 8.23 -13.76
CA TYR A 133 20.33 6.88 -13.36
C TYR A 133 19.91 5.82 -14.39
N TYR A 134 18.71 5.94 -14.96
CA TYR A 134 18.26 5.02 -16.02
C TYR A 134 19.14 5.09 -17.27
N GLN A 135 19.59 6.29 -17.66
CA GLN A 135 20.42 6.48 -18.85
C GLN A 135 21.89 6.10 -18.64
N THR A 136 22.41 6.26 -17.42
CA THR A 136 23.84 6.10 -17.11
C THR A 136 24.20 4.78 -16.44
N LYS A 137 23.21 4.03 -15.94
CA LYS A 137 23.40 2.76 -15.22
C LYS A 137 22.56 1.66 -15.87
N GLU A 138 22.91 0.41 -15.57
CA GLU A 138 22.16 -0.77 -16.01
C GLU A 138 20.87 -0.97 -15.19
N ILE A 139 19.89 -0.08 -15.40
CA ILE A 139 18.56 -0.18 -14.81
C ILE A 139 17.58 -0.74 -15.84
N GLU A 140 16.83 -1.77 -15.45
CA GLU A 140 15.77 -2.28 -16.32
C GLU A 140 14.67 -1.23 -16.52
N LEU A 141 14.23 -1.04 -17.77
CA LEU A 141 13.13 -0.14 -18.14
C LEU A 141 11.87 -0.37 -17.29
N ALA A 142 11.58 -1.62 -16.90
CA ALA A 142 10.43 -1.94 -16.05
C ALA A 142 10.53 -1.34 -14.63
N SER A 143 11.74 -1.24 -14.08
CA SER A 143 11.99 -0.59 -12.79
C SER A 143 11.88 0.92 -12.89
N ALA A 144 12.49 1.52 -13.93
CA ALA A 144 12.42 2.96 -14.17
C ALA A 144 10.99 3.44 -14.45
N GLU A 145 10.29 2.79 -15.40
CA GLU A 145 8.89 3.07 -15.71
C GLU A 145 7.99 2.88 -14.48
N GLY A 146 8.20 1.79 -13.72
CA GLY A 146 7.43 1.49 -12.53
C GLY A 146 7.50 2.60 -11.49
N LEU A 147 8.70 3.12 -11.21
CA LEU A 147 8.93 4.21 -10.25
C LEU A 147 8.37 5.54 -10.76
N ILE A 148 8.67 5.90 -12.01
CA ILE A 148 8.16 7.13 -12.65
C ILE A 148 6.63 7.13 -12.64
N ARG A 149 5.98 6.00 -12.95
CA ARG A 149 4.52 5.85 -12.93
C ARG A 149 3.91 6.08 -11.55
N GLN A 150 4.63 5.78 -10.45
CA GLN A 150 4.11 6.11 -9.12
C GLN A 150 4.10 7.62 -8.89
N ILE A 151 5.08 8.35 -9.43
CA ILE A 151 5.25 9.79 -9.21
C ILE A 151 4.38 10.60 -10.17
N ILE A 152 4.67 10.59 -11.48
CA ILE A 152 3.94 11.42 -12.44
C ILE A 152 2.60 10.81 -12.86
N GLY A 153 2.34 9.55 -12.47
CA GLY A 153 1.07 8.87 -12.69
C GLY A 153 0.19 8.93 -11.46
N TRP A 154 0.40 7.99 -10.53
CA TRP A 154 -0.49 7.82 -9.37
C TRP A 154 -0.55 9.04 -8.46
N ARG A 155 0.58 9.60 -8.03
CA ARG A 155 0.59 10.77 -7.12
C ARG A 155 -0.14 11.98 -7.72
N GLU A 156 0.11 12.30 -8.99
CA GLU A 156 -0.57 13.39 -9.69
C GLU A 156 -2.06 13.08 -9.94
N TYR A 157 -2.40 11.83 -10.23
CA TYR A 157 -3.79 11.41 -10.43
C TYR A 157 -4.62 11.52 -9.14
N VAL A 158 -4.09 11.05 -8.01
CA VAL A 158 -4.81 11.16 -6.72
C VAL A 158 -4.94 12.62 -6.28
N ARG A 159 -3.96 13.47 -6.58
CA ARG A 159 -4.08 14.92 -6.35
C ARG A 159 -5.24 15.52 -7.15
N ALA A 160 -5.31 15.22 -8.44
CA ALA A 160 -6.42 15.70 -9.27
C ALA A 160 -7.78 15.16 -8.80
N LEU A 161 -7.86 13.90 -8.38
CA LEU A 161 -9.09 13.34 -7.80
C LEU A 161 -9.49 14.04 -6.51
N TYR A 162 -8.53 14.37 -5.65
CA TYR A 162 -8.82 15.14 -4.44
C TYR A 162 -9.44 16.49 -4.80
N ASP A 163 -8.80 17.26 -5.68
CA ASP A 163 -9.28 18.60 -6.05
C ASP A 163 -10.66 18.56 -6.75
N LEU A 164 -10.95 17.50 -7.52
CA LEU A 164 -12.16 17.41 -8.35
C LEU A 164 -13.31 16.59 -7.74
N LYS A 165 -13.02 15.67 -6.80
CA LYS A 165 -13.95 14.60 -6.40
C LYS A 165 -13.95 14.30 -4.89
N LEU A 166 -13.22 15.04 -4.04
CA LEU A 166 -13.16 14.74 -2.59
C LEU A 166 -14.53 14.51 -1.95
N GLU A 167 -15.46 15.46 -2.10
CA GLU A 167 -16.79 15.35 -1.50
C GLU A 167 -17.59 14.16 -2.04
N LYS A 168 -17.42 13.84 -3.32
CA LYS A 168 -18.04 12.63 -3.89
C LYS A 168 -17.42 11.36 -3.30
N MET A 169 -16.10 11.32 -3.11
CA MET A 169 -15.42 10.17 -2.52
C MET A 169 -15.84 9.95 -1.06
N LYS A 170 -15.91 11.02 -0.26
CA LYS A 170 -16.35 10.94 1.14
C LYS A 170 -17.80 10.46 1.26
N ASN A 171 -18.69 10.91 0.39
CA ASN A 171 -20.11 10.54 0.47
C ASN A 171 -20.44 9.21 -0.26
N SER A 172 -19.47 8.56 -0.89
CA SER A 172 -19.68 7.32 -1.60
C SER A 172 -19.50 6.13 -0.67
N ASP A 173 -20.47 5.22 -0.62
CA ASP A 173 -20.38 3.98 0.13
C ASP A 173 -20.94 2.81 -0.67
N PHE A 174 -20.13 2.30 -1.60
CA PHE A 174 -20.54 1.21 -2.48
C PHE A 174 -20.98 -0.06 -1.72
N PHE A 175 -20.37 -0.36 -0.57
CA PHE A 175 -20.67 -1.58 0.17
C PHE A 175 -21.70 -1.40 1.28
N GLY A 176 -21.83 -0.23 1.90
CA GLY A 176 -22.69 -0.05 3.06
C GLY A 176 -22.06 -0.63 4.32
N HIS A 177 -20.74 -0.54 4.46
CA HIS A 177 -20.02 -1.11 5.62
C HIS A 177 -20.21 -0.23 6.85
N GLN A 178 -20.44 -0.85 8.02
CA GLN A 178 -20.85 -0.16 9.25
C GLN A 178 -20.15 -0.70 10.51
N ARG A 179 -19.21 -1.64 10.38
CA ARG A 179 -18.52 -2.18 11.56
C ARG A 179 -17.52 -1.14 12.08
N ASP A 180 -17.49 -0.95 13.39
CA ASP A 180 -16.47 -0.10 14.03
C ASP A 180 -15.07 -0.66 13.84
N PHE A 181 -14.08 0.23 13.79
CA PHE A 181 -12.68 -0.16 13.72
C PHE A 181 -12.27 -0.76 15.08
N PRO A 182 -11.89 -2.05 15.15
CA PRO A 182 -11.65 -2.71 16.43
C PRO A 182 -10.39 -2.22 17.14
N ASP A 183 -10.45 -2.03 18.47
CA ASP A 183 -9.28 -1.69 19.29
C ASP A 183 -8.14 -2.72 19.15
N LYS A 184 -8.50 -3.99 18.93
CA LYS A 184 -7.55 -5.08 18.66
C LYS A 184 -6.63 -4.79 17.47
N PHE A 185 -7.09 -4.00 16.50
CA PHE A 185 -6.27 -3.60 15.36
C PHE A 185 -5.33 -2.44 15.68
N TYR A 186 -5.64 -1.57 16.64
CA TYR A 186 -4.64 -0.62 17.17
C TYR A 186 -3.56 -1.34 17.99
N GLN A 187 -3.91 -2.46 18.63
CA GLN A 187 -3.03 -3.23 19.51
C GLN A 187 -2.24 -4.34 18.80
N ALA A 188 -2.47 -4.55 17.49
CA ALA A 188 -1.91 -5.69 16.74
C ALA A 188 -2.20 -7.06 17.40
N ASP A 189 -3.44 -7.25 17.88
CA ASP A 189 -3.94 -8.50 18.48
C ASP A 189 -5.15 -9.06 17.72
N SER A 190 -5.08 -9.06 16.38
CA SER A 190 -6.14 -9.61 15.53
C SER A 190 -6.12 -11.14 15.45
N LYS A 191 -5.04 -11.80 15.90
CA LYS A 191 -4.76 -13.23 15.69
C LYS A 191 -4.48 -13.59 14.23
N ILE A 192 -4.31 -12.58 13.37
CA ILE A 192 -3.93 -12.75 11.97
C ILE A 192 -2.48 -12.30 11.85
N GLU A 193 -1.56 -13.26 11.90
CA GLU A 193 -0.11 -13.02 12.02
C GLU A 193 0.40 -11.92 11.09
N VAL A 194 0.15 -12.03 9.80
CA VAL A 194 0.59 -11.06 8.78
C VAL A 194 -0.05 -9.67 8.95
N LEU A 195 -1.28 -9.59 9.46
CA LEU A 195 -1.95 -8.32 9.73
C LEU A 195 -1.31 -7.64 10.94
N ASP A 196 -1.13 -8.39 12.03
CA ASP A 196 -0.53 -7.92 13.27
C ASP A 196 0.92 -7.45 13.02
N ASP A 197 1.67 -8.17 12.20
CA ASP A 197 3.03 -7.77 11.80
C ASP A 197 3.03 -6.46 10.98
N SER A 198 2.09 -6.27 10.04
CA SER A 198 1.97 -5.00 9.29
C SER A 198 1.47 -3.83 10.16
N ILE A 199 0.57 -4.07 11.13
CA ILE A 199 0.15 -3.06 12.10
C ILE A 199 1.34 -2.64 12.96
N LYS A 200 2.12 -3.59 13.50
CA LYS A 200 3.32 -3.29 14.29
C LYS A 200 4.30 -2.43 13.51
N LYS A 201 4.55 -2.72 12.23
CA LYS A 201 5.40 -1.86 11.39
C LYS A 201 4.83 -0.44 11.26
N ALA A 202 3.52 -0.30 11.04
CA ALA A 202 2.88 1.01 10.96
C ALA A 202 3.04 1.78 12.27
N VAL A 203 2.86 1.14 13.42
CA VAL A 203 3.02 1.76 14.75
C VAL A 203 4.50 2.09 15.04
N ASP A 204 5.41 1.14 14.84
CA ASP A 204 6.80 1.28 15.23
C ASP A 204 7.61 2.20 14.32
N PHE A 205 7.23 2.28 13.03
CA PHE A 205 7.99 3.00 12.03
C PHE A 205 7.22 4.12 11.36
N ALA A 206 5.92 4.29 11.63
CA ALA A 206 5.03 5.17 10.86
C ALA A 206 5.03 4.83 9.35
N TYR A 207 5.31 3.56 9.02
CA TYR A 207 5.49 3.09 7.64
C TYR A 207 5.23 1.61 7.44
N THR A 208 4.55 1.34 6.35
CA THR A 208 4.58 0.11 5.57
C THR A 208 4.63 0.53 4.10
N HIS A 209 5.16 -0.35 3.25
CA HIS A 209 5.19 -0.05 1.83
C HIS A 209 3.83 -0.30 1.17
N HIS A 210 3.68 0.14 -0.08
CA HIS A 210 2.38 0.24 -0.75
C HIS A 210 1.57 -1.08 -0.73
N ILE A 211 2.22 -2.22 -0.96
CA ILE A 211 1.51 -3.50 -1.06
C ILE A 211 1.02 -4.01 0.29
N GLU A 212 1.71 -3.69 1.39
CA GLU A 212 1.23 -3.98 2.75
C GLU A 212 0.02 -3.09 3.06
N ARG A 213 0.06 -1.80 2.71
CA ARG A 213 -1.11 -0.91 2.87
C ARG A 213 -2.33 -1.42 2.09
N LEU A 214 -2.13 -1.84 0.84
CA LEU A 214 -3.21 -2.22 -0.06
C LEU A 214 -3.71 -3.65 0.18
N MET A 215 -2.81 -4.63 0.08
CA MET A 215 -3.15 -6.05 -0.01
C MET A 215 -3.09 -6.78 1.33
N VAL A 216 -2.50 -6.17 2.37
CA VAL A 216 -2.53 -6.69 3.75
C VAL A 216 -3.58 -5.93 4.56
N LEU A 217 -3.28 -4.70 4.96
CA LEU A 217 -4.12 -3.87 5.83
C LEU A 217 -5.47 -3.59 5.16
N GLY A 218 -5.43 -2.93 3.99
CA GLY A 218 -6.62 -2.52 3.24
C GLY A 218 -7.54 -3.68 2.87
N ASN A 219 -6.98 -4.74 2.28
CA ASN A 219 -7.69 -5.97 1.93
C ASN A 219 -8.33 -6.63 3.16
N PHE A 220 -7.64 -6.68 4.31
CA PHE A 220 -8.25 -7.28 5.49
C PHE A 220 -9.38 -6.41 6.07
N PHE A 221 -9.21 -5.09 6.09
CA PHE A 221 -10.22 -4.15 6.60
C PHE A 221 -11.50 -4.15 5.75
N ILE A 222 -11.39 -4.19 4.42
CA ILE A 222 -12.57 -4.28 3.55
C ILE A 222 -13.29 -5.63 3.73
N LEU A 223 -12.55 -6.73 3.91
CA LEU A 223 -13.12 -8.06 4.12
C LEU A 223 -13.83 -8.21 5.48
N THR A 224 -13.49 -7.36 6.45
CA THR A 224 -14.12 -7.33 7.78
C THR A 224 -15.28 -6.34 7.89
N GLU A 225 -15.59 -5.64 6.78
CA GLU A 225 -16.76 -4.76 6.64
C GLU A 225 -16.72 -3.54 7.57
N ILE A 226 -15.50 -3.04 7.83
CA ILE A 226 -15.27 -1.85 8.65
C ILE A 226 -15.73 -0.60 7.91
N ASP A 227 -16.30 0.34 8.67
CA ASP A 227 -16.63 1.68 8.22
C ASP A 227 -15.41 2.35 7.57
N GLN A 228 -15.61 2.79 6.32
CA GLN A 228 -14.57 3.38 5.49
C GLN A 228 -13.93 4.65 6.08
N HIS A 229 -14.68 5.45 6.85
CA HIS A 229 -14.18 6.66 7.48
C HIS A 229 -13.29 6.34 8.66
N GLN A 230 -13.59 5.27 9.39
CA GLN A 230 -12.72 4.78 10.46
C GLN A 230 -11.44 4.16 9.88
N VAL A 231 -11.52 3.43 8.76
CA VAL A 231 -10.31 2.98 8.03
C VAL A 231 -9.48 4.18 7.57
N PHE A 232 -10.12 5.19 6.95
CA PHE A 232 -9.45 6.42 6.53
C PHE A 232 -8.76 7.13 7.69
N LYS A 233 -9.44 7.25 8.84
CA LYS A 233 -8.87 7.83 10.06
C LYS A 233 -7.63 7.07 10.53
N TRP A 234 -7.69 5.74 10.60
CA TRP A 234 -6.54 4.94 11.02
C TRP A 234 -5.32 5.16 10.08
N PHE A 235 -5.54 5.16 8.76
CA PHE A 235 -4.46 5.45 7.79
C PHE A 235 -3.94 6.89 7.88
N MET A 236 -4.76 7.85 8.31
CA MET A 236 -4.32 9.23 8.57
C MET A 236 -3.46 9.34 9.83
N GLU A 237 -3.73 8.53 10.84
CA GLU A 237 -3.03 8.55 12.13
C GLU A 237 -1.69 7.80 12.08
N MET A 238 -1.61 6.68 11.35
CA MET A 238 -0.48 5.75 11.44
C MET A 238 0.69 6.03 10.49
N PHE A 239 0.54 6.87 9.46
CA PHE A 239 1.57 7.00 8.41
C PHE A 239 2.21 8.38 8.34
N ILE A 240 3.54 8.40 8.29
CA ILE A 240 4.36 9.63 8.22
C ILE A 240 4.09 10.50 6.99
N ASP A 241 3.56 9.89 5.92
CA ASP A 241 3.30 10.53 4.64
C ASP A 241 1.81 10.84 4.43
N ALA A 242 1.00 10.71 5.48
CA ALA A 242 -0.44 10.91 5.44
C ALA A 242 -0.83 12.39 5.39
N TYR A 243 -1.51 12.73 4.29
CA TYR A 243 -2.26 13.98 4.12
C TYR A 243 -3.56 13.64 3.42
N GLU A 244 -4.64 14.38 3.70
CA GLU A 244 -5.96 14.07 3.14
C GLU A 244 -5.94 13.98 1.60
N TRP A 245 -5.19 14.89 0.96
CA TRP A 245 -5.10 14.93 -0.51
C TRP A 245 -4.54 13.68 -1.16
N VAL A 246 -3.65 12.95 -0.45
CA VAL A 246 -3.08 11.70 -0.95
C VAL A 246 -3.83 10.50 -0.40
N MET A 247 -4.33 10.56 0.83
CA MET A 247 -4.99 9.42 1.48
C MET A 247 -6.42 9.20 1.00
N ALA A 248 -7.20 10.25 0.75
CA ALA A 248 -8.63 10.10 0.46
C ALA A 248 -8.88 9.16 -0.73
N ALA A 249 -8.23 9.40 -1.88
CA ALA A 249 -8.39 8.55 -3.06
C ALA A 249 -7.80 7.15 -2.84
N ASN A 250 -6.65 7.03 -2.16
CA ASN A 250 -6.04 5.73 -1.89
C ASN A 250 -6.90 4.86 -0.96
N ILE A 251 -7.56 5.46 0.03
CA ILE A 251 -8.40 4.70 0.97
C ILE A 251 -9.79 4.46 0.39
N TYR A 252 -10.56 5.51 0.08
CA TYR A 252 -11.94 5.36 -0.40
C TYR A 252 -12.02 4.67 -1.77
N GLY A 253 -11.15 5.06 -2.71
CA GLY A 253 -11.17 4.51 -4.06
C GLY A 253 -10.39 3.21 -4.19
N MET A 254 -9.08 3.24 -3.93
CA MET A 254 -8.20 2.11 -4.23
C MET A 254 -8.34 0.96 -3.24
N SER A 255 -8.29 1.24 -1.94
CA SER A 255 -8.23 0.22 -0.90
C SER A 255 -9.60 -0.35 -0.55
N GLN A 256 -10.54 0.52 -0.18
CA GLN A 256 -11.85 0.13 0.34
C GLN A 256 -12.92 0.01 -0.75
N TYR A 257 -12.62 0.48 -1.98
CA TYR A 257 -13.51 0.41 -3.14
C TYR A 257 -14.93 0.96 -2.84
N SER A 258 -15.01 1.93 -1.93
CA SER A 258 -16.25 2.61 -1.58
C SER A 258 -16.61 3.68 -2.61
N TYR A 259 -15.62 4.21 -3.33
CA TYR A 259 -15.76 5.02 -4.53
C TYR A 259 -15.30 4.22 -5.78
N PRO A 260 -16.20 3.43 -6.41
CA PRO A 260 -15.84 2.48 -7.45
C PRO A 260 -15.44 3.13 -8.79
N GLU A 261 -15.69 4.44 -8.99
CA GLU A 261 -15.31 5.14 -10.23
C GLU A 261 -13.79 5.24 -10.41
N MET A 262 -12.99 5.15 -9.34
CA MET A 262 -11.53 5.22 -9.41
C MET A 262 -10.89 3.91 -9.91
N MET A 263 -11.48 2.76 -9.54
CA MET A 263 -10.88 1.45 -9.80
C MET A 263 -11.84 0.55 -10.54
N THR A 264 -11.31 -0.23 -11.48
CA THR A 264 -12.12 -1.19 -12.25
C THR A 264 -12.55 -2.44 -11.47
N LYS A 265 -11.88 -2.74 -10.35
CA LYS A 265 -12.19 -3.88 -9.47
C LYS A 265 -11.65 -3.63 -8.07
N PRO A 266 -12.24 -4.22 -7.02
CA PRO A 266 -11.70 -4.16 -5.67
C PRO A 266 -10.38 -4.93 -5.56
N TYR A 267 -9.45 -4.42 -4.74
CA TYR A 267 -8.19 -5.09 -4.39
C TYR A 267 -8.37 -6.05 -3.21
N ILE A 268 -9.23 -7.05 -3.42
CA ILE A 268 -9.45 -8.13 -2.47
C ILE A 268 -8.73 -9.41 -2.89
N SER A 269 -8.24 -10.15 -1.92
CA SER A 269 -7.62 -11.45 -2.16
C SER A 269 -7.72 -12.38 -0.97
N SER A 270 -7.68 -13.68 -1.27
CA SER A 270 -7.50 -14.75 -0.29
C SER A 270 -6.04 -14.81 0.21
N SER A 271 -5.78 -15.62 1.24
CA SER A 271 -4.45 -15.91 1.78
C SER A 271 -3.43 -16.36 0.74
N ASN A 272 -3.87 -16.88 -0.42
CA ASN A 272 -3.02 -17.30 -1.52
C ASN A 272 -2.17 -16.15 -2.09
N TYR A 273 -2.69 -14.91 -2.11
CA TYR A 273 -1.91 -13.77 -2.57
C TYR A 273 -0.72 -13.49 -1.64
N ILE A 274 -1.00 -13.44 -0.33
CA ILE A 274 0.00 -13.22 0.73
C ILE A 274 1.15 -14.21 0.56
N ARG A 275 0.84 -15.51 0.47
CA ARG A 275 1.85 -16.59 0.35
C ARG A 275 2.66 -16.57 -0.95
N LYS A 276 2.08 -16.02 -2.03
CA LYS A 276 2.80 -15.84 -3.30
C LYS A 276 3.82 -14.71 -3.23
N MET A 277 3.57 -13.68 -2.42
CA MET A 277 4.41 -12.48 -2.34
C MET A 277 5.32 -12.43 -1.09
N SER A 278 5.16 -13.36 -0.15
CA SER A 278 5.88 -13.42 1.12
C SER A 278 6.11 -14.86 1.59
N HIS A 279 6.92 -15.08 2.64
CA HIS A 279 7.21 -16.41 3.21
C HIS A 279 6.32 -16.81 4.39
N TYR A 280 5.20 -16.12 4.66
CA TYR A 280 4.25 -16.57 5.67
C TYR A 280 3.74 -17.99 5.37
N LYS A 281 3.75 -18.85 6.38
CA LYS A 281 3.28 -20.23 6.27
C LYS A 281 1.75 -20.29 6.43
N ASN A 282 1.14 -21.35 5.91
CA ASN A 282 -0.25 -21.66 6.21
C ASN A 282 -0.47 -21.85 7.72
N GLY A 283 -1.67 -21.52 8.18
CA GLY A 283 -2.11 -21.71 9.55
C GLY A 283 -3.55 -21.25 9.76
N SER A 284 -3.97 -21.13 11.02
CA SER A 284 -5.32 -20.66 11.38
C SER A 284 -5.67 -19.32 10.74
N TRP A 285 -4.72 -18.37 10.71
CA TRP A 285 -4.90 -17.06 10.08
C TRP A 285 -5.31 -17.16 8.60
N SER A 286 -4.74 -18.12 7.86
CA SER A 286 -5.02 -18.27 6.43
C SER A 286 -6.42 -18.84 6.17
N GLU A 287 -6.91 -19.72 7.06
CA GLU A 287 -8.28 -20.22 6.99
C GLU A 287 -9.31 -19.13 7.30
N ILE A 288 -9.01 -18.27 8.28
CA ILE A 288 -9.85 -17.11 8.60
C ILE A 288 -9.89 -16.13 7.43
N TRP A 289 -8.73 -15.79 6.85
CA TRP A 289 -8.66 -14.89 5.70
C TRP A 289 -9.42 -15.45 4.50
N ASP A 290 -9.22 -16.73 4.17
CA ASP A 290 -9.94 -17.37 3.06
C ASP A 290 -11.45 -17.45 3.33
N GLY A 291 -11.86 -17.70 4.59
CA GLY A 291 -13.25 -17.62 5.02
C GLY A 291 -13.86 -16.25 4.78
N LEU A 292 -13.19 -15.19 5.24
CA LEU A 292 -13.61 -13.80 5.05
C LEU A 292 -13.71 -13.45 3.56
N TYR A 293 -12.73 -13.86 2.75
CA TYR A 293 -12.70 -13.62 1.31
C TYR A 293 -13.91 -14.24 0.58
N TRP A 294 -14.17 -15.53 0.80
CA TRP A 294 -15.29 -16.21 0.13
C TRP A 294 -16.64 -15.72 0.63
N ARG A 295 -16.78 -15.50 1.95
CA ARG A 295 -17.99 -14.88 2.52
C ARG A 295 -18.25 -13.50 1.90
N PHE A 296 -17.21 -12.67 1.75
CA PHE A 296 -17.34 -11.33 1.18
C PHE A 296 -17.81 -11.37 -0.28
N LEU A 297 -17.24 -12.27 -1.08
CA LEU A 297 -17.65 -12.45 -2.48
C LEU A 297 -19.10 -12.91 -2.60
N ASP A 298 -19.49 -13.88 -1.77
CA ASP A 298 -20.85 -14.42 -1.73
C ASP A 298 -21.88 -13.35 -1.34
N LYS A 299 -21.63 -12.64 -0.23
CA LYS A 299 -22.48 -11.53 0.23
C LYS A 299 -22.66 -10.43 -0.80
N ASN A 300 -21.61 -10.11 -1.57
CA ASN A 300 -21.60 -9.00 -2.52
C ASN A 300 -21.74 -9.45 -3.99
N LYS A 301 -22.10 -10.72 -4.24
CA LYS A 301 -22.16 -11.30 -5.59
C LYS A 301 -23.01 -10.45 -6.55
N GLU A 302 -24.18 -9.99 -6.11
CA GLU A 302 -25.07 -9.16 -6.91
C GLU A 302 -24.47 -7.80 -7.28
N LYS A 303 -23.66 -7.21 -6.40
CA LYS A 303 -22.95 -5.95 -6.69
C LYS A 303 -21.84 -6.14 -7.73
N PHE A 304 -21.30 -7.36 -7.86
CA PHE A 304 -20.21 -7.68 -8.78
C PHE A 304 -20.62 -8.34 -10.09
N LYS A 305 -21.88 -8.77 -10.25
CA LYS A 305 -22.32 -9.56 -11.41
C LYS A 305 -22.03 -8.91 -12.77
N ASN A 306 -22.09 -7.57 -12.83
CA ASN A 306 -21.85 -6.80 -14.04
C ASN A 306 -20.38 -6.35 -14.20
N ASN A 307 -19.47 -6.75 -13.30
CA ASN A 307 -18.05 -6.43 -13.40
C ASN A 307 -17.28 -7.58 -14.07
N PRO A 308 -16.85 -7.43 -15.34
CA PRO A 308 -16.15 -8.50 -16.07
C PRO A 308 -14.86 -8.95 -15.38
N ARG A 309 -14.20 -8.07 -14.61
CA ARG A 309 -12.97 -8.41 -13.89
C ARG A 309 -13.20 -9.28 -12.66
N MET A 310 -14.45 -9.40 -12.20
CA MET A 310 -14.85 -10.27 -11.10
C MET A 310 -15.36 -11.64 -11.57
N GLY A 311 -15.66 -11.79 -12.86
CA GLY A 311 -16.33 -12.98 -13.41
C GLY A 311 -15.65 -14.31 -13.10
N LEU A 312 -14.31 -14.38 -13.15
CA LEU A 312 -13.59 -15.60 -12.80
C LEU A 312 -13.82 -16.01 -11.34
N MET A 313 -13.76 -15.07 -10.40
CA MET A 313 -13.87 -15.38 -8.98
C MET A 313 -15.30 -15.76 -8.60
N LEU A 314 -16.30 -15.09 -9.21
CA LEU A 314 -17.71 -15.46 -9.06
C LEU A 314 -17.99 -16.85 -9.66
N SER A 315 -17.40 -17.18 -10.80
CA SER A 315 -17.52 -18.53 -11.38
C SER A 315 -16.87 -19.62 -10.53
N ILE A 316 -15.78 -19.31 -9.81
CA ILE A 316 -15.18 -20.25 -8.85
C ILE A 316 -16.09 -20.42 -7.63
N LEU A 317 -16.65 -19.32 -7.11
CA LEU A 317 -17.61 -19.34 -6.01
C LEU A 317 -18.83 -20.20 -6.37
N ASP A 318 -19.41 -20.02 -7.55
CA ASP A 318 -20.62 -20.73 -8.01
C ASP A 318 -20.42 -22.24 -8.17
N ARG A 319 -19.17 -22.67 -8.40
CA ARG A 319 -18.78 -24.08 -8.51
C ARG A 319 -18.22 -24.64 -7.21
N MET A 320 -18.16 -23.84 -6.14
CA MET A 320 -17.67 -24.31 -4.86
C MET A 320 -18.67 -25.25 -4.23
N ASP A 321 -18.18 -26.38 -3.73
CA ASP A 321 -18.98 -27.33 -2.97
C ASP A 321 -19.66 -26.66 -1.76
N TYR A 322 -20.91 -27.05 -1.49
CA TYR A 322 -21.75 -26.45 -0.46
C TYR A 322 -21.12 -26.56 0.94
N ASP A 323 -20.60 -27.73 1.31
CA ASP A 323 -20.03 -27.95 2.64
C ASP A 323 -18.75 -27.14 2.81
N LYS A 324 -17.97 -27.00 1.74
CA LYS A 324 -16.78 -26.14 1.72
C LYS A 324 -17.13 -24.66 1.90
N LEU A 325 -18.13 -24.14 1.17
CA LEU A 325 -18.58 -22.75 1.30
C LEU A 325 -19.15 -22.50 2.71
N ASN A 326 -19.97 -23.40 3.21
CA ASN A 326 -20.53 -23.34 4.56
C ASN A 326 -19.43 -23.31 5.64
N LYS A 327 -18.36 -24.11 5.47
CA LYS A 327 -17.18 -24.05 6.37
C LYS A 327 -16.53 -22.66 6.35
N HIS A 328 -16.30 -22.08 5.16
CA HIS A 328 -15.74 -20.74 5.03
C HIS A 328 -16.61 -19.67 5.70
N GLN A 329 -17.93 -19.74 5.49
CA GLN A 329 -18.90 -18.82 6.10
C GLN A 329 -18.92 -18.93 7.63
N LYS A 330 -18.90 -20.15 8.19
CA LYS A 330 -18.85 -20.37 9.65
C LYS A 330 -17.60 -19.79 10.30
N ILE A 331 -16.42 -20.08 9.73
CA ILE A 331 -15.14 -19.55 10.23
C ILE A 331 -15.15 -18.01 10.20
N ALA A 332 -15.60 -17.42 9.09
CA ALA A 332 -15.68 -15.97 8.96
C ALA A 332 -16.66 -15.35 9.97
N ALA A 333 -17.84 -15.95 10.15
CA ALA A 333 -18.83 -15.46 11.10
C ALA A 333 -18.35 -15.53 12.56
N GLU A 334 -17.67 -16.62 12.94
CA GLU A 334 -17.07 -16.76 14.26
C GLU A 334 -15.99 -15.70 14.51
N TYR A 335 -15.09 -15.50 13.56
CA TYR A 335 -14.06 -14.46 13.67
C TYR A 335 -14.67 -13.06 13.80
N LEU A 336 -15.64 -12.71 12.94
CA LEU A 336 -16.30 -11.40 12.97
C LEU A 336 -17.09 -11.14 14.26
N LYS A 337 -17.62 -12.20 14.89
CA LYS A 337 -18.29 -12.13 16.20
C LYS A 337 -17.30 -11.88 17.34
N ASN A 338 -16.08 -12.40 17.23
CA ASN A 338 -15.03 -12.22 18.25
C ASN A 338 -14.19 -10.96 18.01
N LEU A 339 -14.39 -10.29 16.87
CA LEU A 339 -13.68 -9.07 16.48
C LEU A 339 -14.26 -7.82 17.13
N SER A 340 -15.55 -7.83 17.45
CA SER A 340 -16.27 -6.74 18.14
C SER A 340 -15.82 -6.52 19.57
#